data_AF-A0A8J3CG77-F1
#
_entry.id   AF-A0A8J3CG77-F1
#
_cell.length_a   1.000
_cell.length_b   1.000
_cell.length_c   1.000
_cell.angle_alpha   90.00
_cell.angle_beta   90.00
_cell.angle_gamma   90.00
#
_symmetry.space_group_name_H-M   'P 1'
#
loop_
_entity.id
_entity.type
_entity.pdbx_description
1 polymer ?
#
loop_
_entity_poly.entity_id
_entity_poly.type
_entity_poly.pdbx_seq_one_letter_code
_entity_poly.pdbx_strand_id
1 'polypeptide(L)' 'MNVRDFIPGWFGWCSRCRKNAYTTRKNARRAAKNLHPDGRLNAYRCPAGIGWHFGHLHPDDRNRLQRQNNPHQERQ' A
#
# COMPACT_ATOMS: atom_id res chain seq x y z
N MET A 1 23.49 3.65 -11.09
CA MET A 1 23.00 3.20 -9.77
C MET A 1 21.48 3.04 -9.83
N ASN A 2 20.92 1.92 -9.36
CA ASN A 2 19.47 1.66 -9.42
C ASN A 2 18.75 2.26 -8.19
N VAL A 3 17.68 3.02 -8.42
CA VAL A 3 16.86 3.68 -7.37
C VAL A 3 16.11 2.70 -6.45
N ARG A 4 16.26 1.39 -6.65
CA ARG A 4 15.53 0.32 -5.93
C ARG A 4 16.30 -0.26 -4.75
N ASP A 5 17.63 -0.09 -4.71
CA ASP A 5 18.50 -0.70 -3.69
C ASP A 5 18.46 0.01 -2.33
N PHE A 6 17.85 1.20 -2.24
CA PHE A 6 17.77 2.02 -1.02
C PHE A 6 16.34 2.30 -0.57
N ILE A 7 15.38 1.40 -0.85
CA ILE A 7 14.01 1.55 -0.33
C ILE A 7 13.88 0.76 0.98
N PRO A 8 14.03 1.39 2.16
CA PRO A 8 13.99 0.68 3.43
C PRO A 8 12.65 -0.05 3.60
N GLY A 9 12.73 -1.36 3.85
CA GLY A 9 11.59 -2.24 4.06
C GLY A 9 10.74 -2.53 2.83
N TRP A 10 11.34 -2.47 1.64
CA TRP A 10 10.84 -3.24 0.51
C TRP A 10 10.87 -4.74 0.88
N PHE A 11 9.73 -5.39 0.72
CA PHE A 11 9.53 -6.80 1.07
C PHE A 11 9.52 -7.70 -0.17
N GLY A 12 9.38 -7.11 -1.37
CA GLY A 12 9.27 -7.85 -2.63
C GLY A 12 8.08 -7.39 -3.46
N TRP A 13 7.49 -8.32 -4.20
CA TRP A 13 6.31 -8.07 -5.04
C TRP A 13 5.12 -8.90 -4.57
N CYS A 14 3.95 -8.30 -4.56
CA CYS A 14 2.71 -9.03 -4.32
C CYS A 14 2.37 -9.84 -5.57
N SER A 15 2.39 -11.16 -5.50
CA SER A 15 2.06 -12.06 -6.63
C SER A 15 0.64 -11.85 -7.19
N ARG A 16 -0.28 -11.38 -6.35
CA ARG A 16 -1.69 -11.15 -6.71
C ARG A 16 -1.89 -9.81 -7.42
N CYS A 17 -1.29 -8.74 -6.88
CA CYS A 17 -1.45 -7.40 -7.42
C CYS A 17 -0.36 -7.00 -8.42
N ARG A 18 0.74 -7.76 -8.49
CA ARG A 18 1.97 -7.44 -9.23
C ARG A 18 2.53 -6.04 -8.92
N LYS A 19 2.34 -5.60 -7.67
CA LYS A 19 2.80 -4.30 -7.14
C LYS A 19 3.92 -4.50 -6.12
N ASN A 20 4.71 -3.45 -5.91
CA ASN A 20 5.71 -3.42 -4.84
C ASN A 20 5.05 -3.55 -3.48
N ALA A 21 5.50 -4.54 -2.70
CA ALA A 21 5.08 -4.79 -1.35
C ALA A 21 6.13 -4.28 -0.36
N TYR A 22 5.66 -3.60 0.68
CA TYR A 22 6.47 -3.06 1.76
C TYR A 22 6.07 -3.71 3.09
N THR A 23 7.04 -3.90 3.98
CA THR A 23 6.80 -4.51 5.30
C THR A 23 5.88 -3.66 6.17
N THR A 24 5.98 -2.33 6.07
CA THR A 24 5.21 -1.40 6.89
C THR A 24 4.57 -0.29 6.06
N ARG A 25 3.47 0.26 6.59
CA ARG A 25 2.79 1.43 6.01
C ARG A 25 3.74 2.63 5.88
N LYS A 26 4.61 2.84 6.87
CA LYS A 26 5.58 3.94 6.91
C LYS A 26 6.56 3.83 5.74
N ASN A 27 7.07 2.63 5.47
CA ASN A 27 7.98 2.37 4.36
C ASN A 27 7.30 2.56 3.00
N ALA A 28 6.09 2.04 2.82
CA ALA A 28 5.30 2.29 1.62
C ALA A 28 5.07 3.78 1.38
N ARG A 29 4.75 4.55 2.42
CA ARG A 29 4.53 6.01 2.32
C ARG A 29 5.82 6.76 2.02
N ARG A 30 6.95 6.36 2.59
CA ARG A 30 8.26 6.96 2.30
C ARG A 30 8.68 6.68 0.86
N ALA A 31 8.51 5.44 0.40
CA ALA A 31 8.74 5.06 -0.99
C ALA A 31 7.85 5.87 -1.95
N ALA A 32 6.57 6.04 -1.63
CA ALA A 32 5.65 6.85 -2.43
C ALA A 32 6.13 8.30 -2.57
N LYS A 33 6.56 8.94 -1.48
CA LYS A 33 7.09 10.31 -1.50
C LYS A 33 8.39 10.42 -2.27
N ASN A 34 9.27 9.43 -2.16
CA ASN A 34 10.56 9.46 -2.86
C ASN A 34 10.41 9.23 -4.37
N LEU A 35 9.51 8.33 -4.77
CA LEU A 35 9.30 7.97 -6.17
C LEU A 35 8.34 8.91 -6.90
N HIS A 36 7.39 9.50 -6.16
CA HIS A 36 6.37 10.41 -6.69
C HIS A 36 6.20 11.58 -5.72
N PRO A 37 7.16 12.51 -5.66
CA PRO A 37 7.15 13.63 -4.71
C PRO A 37 5.90 14.53 -4.85
N ASP A 38 5.43 14.73 -6.08
CA ASP A 38 4.25 15.54 -6.39
C ASP A 38 2.94 14.72 -6.39
N GLY A 39 3.05 13.39 -6.26
CA GLY A 39 1.92 12.48 -6.32
C GLY A 39 1.18 12.39 -4.99
N ARG A 40 -0.14 12.58 -4.99
CA ARG A 40 -1.01 12.32 -3.82
C ARG A 40 -1.31 10.82 -3.68
N LEU A 41 -0.26 10.02 -3.53
CA LEU A 41 -0.36 8.56 -3.39
C LEU A 41 -0.65 8.17 -1.94
N ASN A 42 -1.53 7.19 -1.75
CA ASN A 42 -1.84 6.64 -0.44
C ASN A 42 -1.15 5.30 -0.24
N ALA A 43 -0.67 5.07 0.99
CA ALA A 43 -0.17 3.77 1.42
C ALA A 43 -1.29 2.94 2.03
N TYR A 44 -1.48 1.73 1.53
CA TYR A 44 -2.60 0.86 1.88
C TYR A 44 -2.18 -0.60 2.00
N ARG A 45 -2.89 -1.36 2.84
CA ARG A 45 -2.62 -2.80 2.98
C ARG A 45 -3.18 -3.53 1.76
N CYS A 46 -2.44 -4.49 1.24
CA CYS A 46 -2.93 -5.30 0.14
C CYS A 46 -4.23 -6.02 0.55
N PRO A 47 -5.35 -5.85 -0.17
CA PRO A 47 -6.62 -6.51 0.18
C PRO A 47 -6.64 -7.99 -0.20
N ALA A 48 -5.79 -8.43 -1.13
CA ALA A 48 -5.79 -9.77 -1.71
C ALA A 48 -4.49 -10.55 -1.46
N GLY A 49 -3.57 -10.01 -0.67
CA GLY A 49 -2.23 -10.57 -0.46
C GLY A 49 -1.54 -9.94 0.73
N ILE A 50 -0.20 -9.98 0.73
CA ILE A 50 0.61 -9.53 1.87
C ILE A 50 1.33 -8.21 1.59
N GLY A 51 1.61 -7.49 2.67
CA GLY A 51 2.37 -6.25 2.65
C GLY A 51 1.53 -4.99 2.41
N TRP A 52 2.24 -3.87 2.40
CA TRP A 52 1.74 -2.54 2.14
C TRP A 52 2.10 -2.12 0.72
N HIS A 53 1.13 -1.57 0.00
CA HIS A 53 1.32 -0.98 -1.32
C HIS A 53 1.21 0.54 -1.22
N PHE A 54 1.68 1.25 -2.23
CA PHE A 54 1.31 2.64 -2.44
C PHE A 54 0.72 2.83 -3.83
N GLY A 55 -0.18 3.79 -3.98
CA GLY A 55 -0.79 4.13 -5.25
C GLY A 55 -2.09 4.91 -5.10
N HIS A 56 -2.75 5.14 -6.22
CA HIS A 56 -4.17 5.46 -6.23
C HIS A 56 -4.95 4.17 -5.98
N LEU A 57 -5.64 4.11 -4.85
CA LEU A 57 -6.59 3.06 -4.56
C LEU A 57 -7.79 3.22 -5.49
N HIS A 58 -8.18 2.14 -6.17
CA HIS A 58 -9.45 2.13 -6.87
C HIS A 58 -10.58 2.37 -5.85
N PRO A 59 -11.63 3.14 -6.18
CA PRO A 59 -12.72 3.44 -5.25
C PRO A 59 -13.32 2.18 -4.60
N ASP A 60 -13.45 1.09 -5.35
CA ASP A 60 -13.95 -0.20 -4.85
C ASP A 60 -13.05 -0.84 -3.80
N ASP A 61 -11.72 -0.80 -4.03
CA ASP A 61 -10.74 -1.32 -3.07
C ASP A 61 -10.66 -0.44 -1.82
N ARG A 62 -10.90 0.87 -1.96
CA ARG A 62 -10.95 1.83 -0.84
C ARG A 62 -12.08 1.49 0.12
N ASN A 63 -13.28 1.25 -0.40
CA ASN A 63 -14.44 0.85 0.41
C ASN A 63 -14.21 -0.48 1.13
N ARG A 64 -13.62 -1.47 0.43
CA ARG A 64 -13.30 -2.77 1.04
C ARG A 64 -12.28 -2.64 2.18
N LEU A 65 -11.24 -1.83 2.01
CA LEU A 65 -10.24 -1.59 3.07
C LEU A 65 -10.80 -0.77 4.24
N GLN A 66 -11.69 0.20 4.00
CA GLN A 66 -12.35 0.93 5.09
C GLN A 66 -13.19 -0.02 5.95
N ARG A 67 -13.96 -0.92 5.34
CA ARG A 67 -14.73 -1.95 6.07
C ARG A 67 -13.82 -2.88 6.89
N GLN A 68 -12.71 -3.32 6.31
CA GLN A 68 -11.75 -4.19 7.02
C GLN A 68 -11.04 -3.50 8.21
N ASN A 69 -10.84 -2.18 8.16
CA ASN A 69 -10.22 -1.43 9.25
C ASN A 69 -11.24 -0.92 10.29
N ASN A 70 -12.55 -1.08 10.05
CA ASN A 70 -13.60 -0.68 10.98
C ASN A 70 -14.59 -1.85 11.22
N PRO A 71 -14.19 -2.89 11.98
CA PRO A 71 -15.03 -4.07 12.21
C PRO A 71 -16.27 -3.81 13.09
N HIS A 72 -16.57 -2.56 13.48
CA HIS A 72 -17.57 -2.22 14.48
C HIS A 72 -18.91 -1.70 13.92
N GLN A 73 -19.20 -1.88 12.62
CA GLN A 73 -20.41 -1.29 12.00
C GLN A 73 -21.55 -2.27 11.65
N GLU A 74 -21.47 -3.56 11.98
CA GLU A 74 -22.61 -4.49 11.84
C GLU A 74 -23.24 -4.82 13.20
N ARG A 75 -23.98 -3.85 13.75
CA ARG A 75 -25.08 -4.07 14.70
C ARG A 75 -26.11 -2.96 14.53
N GLN A 76 -26.94 -3.05 13.49
CA GLN A 76 -28.29 -2.47 13.46
C GLN A 76 -29.18 -3.39 12.64
#